data_AF-A0A537U0U8-F1
#
_entry.id   AF-A0A537U0U8-F1
#
_cell.length_a   1.000
_cell.length_b   1.000
_cell.length_c   1.000
_cell.angle_alpha   90.00
_cell.angle_beta   90.00
_cell.angle_gamma   90.00
#
_symmetry.space_group_name_H-M   'P 1'
#
loop_
_entity.id
_entity.type
_entity.pdbx_description
1 polymer ?
#
loop_
_entity_poly.entity_id
_entity_poly.type
_entity_poly.pdbx_seq_one_letter_code
_entity_poly.pdbx_strand_id
1 'polypeptide(L)'
;RPFLEAGRVMFTERQGQLNLSCAQCHDDNWGQKLAGAAIPQGHPTGYPLYRLEWQTLGSLQRRLRNCLFGMRAVSYPYGASELVDLELYLMWRARGMPVETPAVRP
;
A
#
# COMPACT_ATOMS: atom_id res chain seq x y z
N ARG A 1 5.40 -3.26 20.47
CA ARG A 1 5.65 -2.30 19.37
C ARG A 1 4.29 -1.81 18.87
N PRO A 2 3.65 -0.84 19.56
CA PRO A 2 2.24 -0.51 19.31
C PRO A 2 1.97 -0.03 17.88
N PHE A 3 2.80 0.88 17.34
CA PHE A 3 2.66 1.43 15.99
C PHE A 3 2.81 0.39 14.88
N LEU A 4 3.80 -0.50 15.01
CA LEU A 4 4.00 -1.59 14.05
C LEU A 4 2.81 -2.56 14.05
N GLU A 5 2.27 -2.85 15.23
CA GLU A 5 1.11 -3.72 15.39
C GLU A 5 -0.17 -3.06 14.85
N ALA A 6 -0.36 -1.76 15.09
CA ALA A 6 -1.47 -1.00 14.50
C ALA A 6 -1.43 -1.03 12.96
N GLY A 7 -0.24 -0.82 12.36
CA GLY A 7 -0.05 -0.96 10.92
C GLY A 7 -0.32 -2.38 10.40
N ARG A 8 0.09 -3.40 11.16
CA ARG A 8 -0.22 -4.81 10.84
C ARG A 8 -1.71 -5.09 10.89
N VAL A 9 -2.41 -4.62 11.93
CA VAL A 9 -3.85 -4.74 12.07
C VAL A 9 -4.54 -4.10 10.88
N MET A 10 -4.22 -2.84 10.56
CA MET A 10 -4.79 -2.13 9.40
C MET A 10 -4.55 -2.87 8.08
N PHE A 11 -3.35 -3.43 7.88
CA PHE A 11 -3.02 -4.19 6.67
C PHE A 11 -3.92 -5.45 6.50
N THR A 12 -4.32 -6.07 7.60
CA THR A 12 -5.16 -7.28 7.61
C THR A 12 -6.66 -7.00 7.78
N GLU A 13 -7.02 -5.81 8.25
CA GLU A 13 -8.39 -5.42 8.53
C GLU A 13 -9.18 -5.24 7.24
N ARG A 14 -10.40 -5.80 7.22
CA ARG A 14 -11.32 -5.61 6.11
C ARG A 14 -12.02 -4.27 6.26
N GLN A 15 -11.99 -3.47 5.21
CA GLN A 15 -12.51 -2.11 5.20
C GLN A 15 -13.34 -1.84 3.94
N GLY A 16 -14.16 -0.80 4.02
CA GLY A 16 -14.96 -0.28 2.92
C GLY A 16 -16.15 -1.16 2.53
N GLN A 17 -16.95 -0.66 1.58
CA GLN A 17 -18.15 -1.35 1.11
C GLN A 17 -17.85 -2.73 0.49
N LEU A 18 -16.64 -2.91 -0.06
CA LEU A 18 -16.23 -4.16 -0.67
C LEU A 18 -15.69 -5.19 0.35
N ASN A 19 -15.56 -4.81 1.63
CA ASN A 19 -15.11 -5.69 2.72
C ASN A 19 -13.76 -6.39 2.41
N LEU A 20 -12.81 -5.60 1.91
CA LEU A 20 -11.48 -6.04 1.46
C LEU A 20 -10.38 -5.57 2.43
N SER A 21 -9.27 -6.30 2.51
CA SER A 21 -8.04 -5.86 3.19
C SER A 21 -6.83 -5.82 2.24
N CYS A 22 -5.75 -5.15 2.65
CA CYS A 22 -4.52 -5.14 1.86
C CYS A 22 -3.96 -6.56 1.67
N ALA A 23 -3.98 -7.36 2.74
CA ALA A 23 -3.53 -8.76 2.73
C ALA A 23 -4.27 -9.62 1.70
N GLN A 24 -5.58 -9.43 1.54
CA GLN A 24 -6.36 -10.23 0.58
C GLN A 24 -5.87 -10.08 -0.86
N CYS A 25 -5.35 -8.91 -1.26
CA CYS A 25 -4.76 -8.75 -2.59
C CYS A 25 -3.27 -9.06 -2.57
N HIS A 26 -2.52 -8.44 -1.65
CA HIS A 26 -1.06 -8.38 -1.70
C HIS A 26 -0.35 -9.56 -1.00
N ASP A 27 -1.07 -10.39 -0.24
CA ASP A 27 -0.54 -11.61 0.40
C ASP A 27 -1.25 -12.86 -0.14
N ASP A 28 -2.59 -12.87 -0.18
CA ASP A 28 -3.35 -14.07 -0.56
C ASP A 28 -3.39 -14.27 -2.10
N ASN A 29 -3.30 -13.18 -2.87
CA ASN A 29 -3.51 -13.19 -4.32
C ASN A 29 -2.38 -12.49 -5.10
N TRP A 30 -1.20 -12.33 -4.50
CA TRP A 30 -0.05 -11.77 -5.22
C TRP A 30 0.32 -12.64 -6.43
N GLY A 31 0.78 -12.00 -7.51
CA GLY A 31 1.06 -12.68 -8.78
C GLY A 31 -0.17 -13.00 -9.63
N GLN A 32 -1.39 -12.92 -9.07
CA GLN A 32 -2.62 -12.94 -9.86
C GLN A 32 -2.87 -11.58 -10.53
N LYS A 33 -4.03 -11.45 -11.19
CA LYS A 33 -4.43 -10.22 -11.88
C LYS A 33 -5.72 -9.64 -11.30
N LEU A 34 -5.73 -8.33 -11.11
CA LEU A 34 -6.94 -7.54 -10.94
C LEU A 34 -7.25 -6.86 -12.27
N ALA A 35 -8.22 -7.41 -13.00
CA ALA A 35 -8.44 -7.09 -14.41
C ALA A 35 -7.16 -7.22 -15.25
N GLY A 36 -6.68 -6.13 -15.87
CA GLY A 36 -5.47 -6.14 -16.69
C GLY A 36 -4.15 -6.04 -15.91
N ALA A 37 -4.19 -5.74 -14.60
CA ALA A 37 -3.00 -5.43 -13.81
C ALA A 37 -2.56 -6.59 -12.92
N ALA A 38 -1.26 -6.92 -12.94
CA ALA A 38 -0.69 -7.88 -11.99
C ALA A 38 -0.71 -7.31 -10.57
N ILE A 39 -1.04 -8.14 -9.59
CA ILE A 39 -1.08 -7.76 -8.17
C ILE A 39 0.31 -7.96 -7.56
N PRO A 40 1.03 -6.88 -7.20
CA PRO A 40 2.35 -7.00 -6.56
C PRO A 40 2.18 -7.40 -5.08
N GLN A 41 3.28 -7.72 -4.39
CA GLN A 41 3.27 -7.89 -2.94
C GLN A 41 3.15 -6.56 -2.16
N GLY A 42 3.15 -5.41 -2.85
CA GLY A 42 2.89 -4.10 -2.23
C GLY A 42 4.05 -3.52 -1.43
N HIS A 43 5.30 -3.95 -1.69
CA HIS A 43 6.47 -3.42 -0.98
C HIS A 43 6.75 -1.93 -1.31
N PRO A 44 7.10 -1.11 -0.29
CA PRO A 44 7.24 0.34 -0.46
C PRO A 44 8.65 0.83 -0.87
N THR A 45 9.61 -0.05 -1.16
CA THR A 45 11.04 0.27 -1.37
C THR A 45 11.33 1.28 -2.48
N GLY A 46 10.41 1.42 -3.43
CA GLY A 46 10.54 2.32 -4.58
C GLY A 46 9.95 3.71 -4.38
N TYR A 47 9.28 3.98 -3.25
CA TYR A 47 8.62 5.28 -3.01
C TYR A 47 9.59 6.34 -2.45
N PRO A 48 9.47 7.63 -2.87
CA PRO A 48 8.54 8.14 -3.88
C PRO A 48 8.83 7.59 -5.29
N LEU A 49 7.77 7.23 -6.02
CA LEU A 49 7.90 6.62 -7.35
C LEU A 49 7.26 7.46 -8.44
N TYR A 50 7.76 7.33 -9.66
CA TYR A 50 7.11 7.81 -10.87
C TYR A 50 6.12 6.76 -11.36
N ARG A 51 4.86 7.16 -11.55
CA ARG A 51 3.82 6.24 -12.01
C ARG A 51 3.32 6.66 -13.39
N LEU A 52 3.32 5.74 -14.35
CA LEU A 52 2.87 6.02 -15.71
C LEU A 52 1.42 6.51 -15.72
N GLU A 53 0.55 5.92 -14.91
CA GLU A 53 -0.84 6.39 -14.72
C GLU A 53 -0.91 7.86 -14.24
N TRP A 54 0.04 8.31 -13.41
CA TRP A 54 0.02 9.64 -12.83
C TRP A 54 0.77 10.69 -13.65
N GLN A 55 1.66 10.26 -14.55
CA GLN A 55 2.59 11.13 -15.29
C GLN A 55 3.39 12.08 -14.36
N THR A 56 3.63 11.65 -13.12
CA THR A 56 4.37 12.42 -12.11
C THR A 56 4.81 11.52 -10.95
N LEU A 57 5.63 12.06 -10.06
CA LEU A 57 6.01 11.42 -8.81
C LEU A 57 4.83 11.36 -7.82
N GLY A 58 4.80 10.34 -6.98
CA GLY A 58 3.84 10.25 -5.88
C GLY A 58 4.41 9.56 -4.65
N SER A 59 3.89 9.94 -3.49
CA SER A 59 4.22 9.34 -2.21
C SER A 59 3.55 7.98 -2.03
N LEU A 60 4.06 7.21 -1.05
CA LEU A 60 3.42 5.97 -0.61
C LEU A 60 2.00 6.25 -0.09
N GLN A 61 1.81 7.28 0.75
CA GLN A 61 0.47 7.69 1.18
C GLN A 61 -0.50 7.99 0.02
N ARG A 62 -0.04 8.60 -1.09
CA ARG A 62 -0.91 8.78 -2.28
C ARG A 62 -1.39 7.45 -2.82
N ARG A 63 -0.51 6.44 -2.88
CA ARG A 63 -0.89 5.08 -3.27
C ARG A 63 -1.86 4.46 -2.27
N LEU A 64 -1.57 4.52 -0.98
CA LEU A 64 -2.41 3.92 0.07
C LEU A 64 -3.83 4.48 0.03
N ARG A 65 -3.97 5.79 -0.15
CA ARG A 65 -5.27 6.45 -0.32
C ARG A 65 -6.00 5.98 -1.59
N ASN A 66 -5.31 5.78 -2.70
CA ASN A 66 -5.90 5.18 -3.90
C ASN A 66 -6.36 3.73 -3.67
N CYS A 67 -5.63 2.94 -2.88
CA CYS A 67 -6.04 1.59 -2.50
C CYS A 67 -7.34 1.61 -1.66
N LEU A 68 -7.39 2.46 -0.63
CA LEU A 68 -8.59 2.63 0.21
C LEU A 68 -9.79 3.09 -0.62
N PHE A 69 -9.58 4.03 -1.55
CA PHE A 69 -10.60 4.46 -2.50
C PHE A 69 -11.10 3.30 -3.37
N GLY A 70 -10.19 2.47 -3.91
CA GLY A 70 -10.53 1.29 -4.69
C GLY A 70 -11.34 0.24 -3.91
N MET A 71 -11.11 0.13 -2.60
CA MET A 71 -11.87 -0.72 -1.68
C MET A 71 -13.23 -0.10 -1.26
N ARG A 72 -13.53 1.13 -1.70
CA ARG A 72 -14.66 1.94 -1.21
C ARG A 72 -14.62 2.13 0.30
N ALA A 73 -13.42 2.28 0.86
CA ALA A 73 -13.17 2.61 2.26
C ALA A 73 -13.01 4.11 2.46
N VAL A 74 -13.18 4.58 3.70
CA VAL A 74 -12.88 5.96 4.08
C VAL A 74 -11.38 6.17 3.97
N SER A 75 -10.96 7.24 3.28
CA SER A 75 -9.56 7.64 3.19
C SER A 75 -9.17 8.52 4.38
N TYR A 76 -7.93 8.37 4.82
CA TYR A 76 -7.33 9.23 5.85
C TYR A 76 -6.62 10.46 5.22
N PRO A 77 -6.47 11.56 5.96
CA PRO A 77 -5.64 12.68 5.53
C PRO A 77 -4.16 12.26 5.47
N TYR A 78 -3.36 13.01 4.69
CA TYR A 78 -1.91 12.80 4.68
C TYR A 78 -1.34 13.06 6.07
N GLY A 79 -0.40 12.22 6.51
CA GLY A 79 0.22 12.27 7.83
C GLY A 79 -0.64 11.75 8.98
N ALA A 80 -1.85 11.24 8.72
CA ALA A 80 -2.65 10.56 9.74
C ALA A 80 -1.91 9.36 10.33
N SER A 81 -2.10 9.11 11.64
CA SER A 81 -1.48 8.01 12.36
C SER A 81 -1.68 6.66 11.68
N GLU A 82 -2.87 6.41 11.13
CA GLU A 82 -3.24 5.18 10.45
C GLU A 82 -2.36 4.93 9.22
N LEU A 83 -2.11 5.98 8.43
CA LEU A 83 -1.22 5.87 7.28
C LEU A 83 0.24 5.73 7.72
N VAL A 84 0.69 6.49 8.72
CA VAL A 84 2.08 6.42 9.21
C VAL A 84 2.40 5.04 9.80
N ASP A 85 1.48 4.48 10.59
CA ASP A 85 1.61 3.14 11.17
C ASP A 85 1.63 2.06 10.08
N LEU A 86 0.77 2.18 9.07
CA LEU A 86 0.77 1.29 7.90
C LEU A 86 2.05 1.40 7.08
N GLU A 87 2.58 2.61 6.86
CA GLU A 87 3.87 2.81 6.18
C GLU A 87 5.02 2.15 6.95
N LEU A 88 5.05 2.31 8.28
CA LEU A 88 6.03 1.64 9.14
C LEU A 88 5.94 0.12 9.01
N TYR A 89 4.73 -0.44 9.00
CA TYR A 89 4.53 -1.87 8.81
C TYR A 89 4.97 -2.35 7.43
N LEU A 90 4.65 -1.62 6.36
CA LEU A 90 5.08 -1.97 5.00
C LEU A 90 6.60 -1.92 4.85
N MET A 91 7.29 -0.92 5.42
CA MET A 91 8.75 -0.88 5.44
C MET A 91 9.34 -2.03 6.26
N TRP A 92 8.69 -2.40 7.37
CA TRP A 92 9.07 -3.57 8.15
C TRP A 92 8.92 -4.88 7.36
N ARG A 93 7.92 -5.00 6.50
CA ARG A 93 7.76 -6.16 5.58
C ARG A 93 8.85 -6.22 4.52
N ALA A 94 9.36 -5.07 4.07
CA ALA A 94 10.41 -4.99 3.06
C ALA A 94 11.85 -5.04 3.63
N ARG A 95 12.03 -5.39 4.91
CA ARG A 95 13.37 -5.46 5.53
C ARG A 95 14.26 -6.48 4.81
N GLY A 96 15.46 -6.04 4.44
CA GLY A 96 16.43 -6.83 3.68
C GLY A 96 16.37 -6.58 2.16
N MET A 97 15.34 -5.90 1.67
CA MET A 97 15.27 -5.46 0.27
C MET A 97 16.09 -4.17 0.07
N PRO A 98 16.70 -3.97 -1.11
CA PRO A 98 17.36 -2.72 -1.46
C PRO A 98 16.34 -1.58 -1.60
N VAL A 99 16.78 -0.36 -1.33
CA VAL A 99 16.02 0.85 -1.65
C VAL A 99 16.10 1.09 -3.17
N GLU A 100 14.95 1.33 -3.80
CA GLU A 100 14.82 1.46 -5.27
C GLU A 100 14.39 2.86 -5.71
N THR A 101 14.34 3.83 -4.78
CA THR A 101 13.72 5.12 -5.05
C THR A 101 14.58 6.04 -5.96
N PRO A 102 13.98 6.80 -6.90
CA PRO A 102 12.60 6.70 -7.35
C PRO A 102 12.40 5.55 -8.35
N ALA A 103 11.46 4.66 -8.04
CA ALA A 103 11.10 3.60 -8.95
C ALA A 103 10.20 4.10 -10.08
N VAL A 104 10.15 3.35 -11.19
CA VAL A 104 9.15 3.53 -12.26
C VAL A 104 8.19 2.35 -12.23
N ARG A 105 6.88 2.62 -12.17
CA ARG A 105 5.81 1.61 -12.16
C ARG A 105 4.64 2.01 -13.07
N PRO A 106 3.83 1.05 -13.56
CA PRO A 106 2.60 1.34 -14.29
C PRO A 106 1.61 2.21 -13.49
#